data_AF-A0A1E1K799-F1
#
_entry.id   AF-A0A1E1K799-F1
#
_cell.length_a   1.000
_cell.length_b   1.000
_cell.length_c   1.000
_cell.angle_alpha   90.00
_cell.angle_beta   90.00
_cell.angle_gamma   90.00
#
_symmetry.space_group_name_H-M   'P 1'
#
loop_
_entity.id
_entity.type
_entity.pdbx_description
1 polymer ?
#
loop_
_entity_poly.entity_id
_entity_poly.type
_entity_poly.pdbx_seq_one_letter_code
_entity_poly.pdbx_strand_id
1 'polypeptide(L)'
;MKQGHLSYVGATLLGILASEVAAFPGVLQAATRAKADRHIEGRQGAPDLTPIFNEKLQHVSNTGEHAFVAPDFAAGDQRGPCPGLNAMANHGYLPHKGVGTHLDFIKGTYDVFGMAADLSGFLTVLGGAIDGDGLTWSIGGPSKANSGIAIGGLLGIPQGLSGSHNKYESDASPGRGDLYLKGNDFTLQMDQYQQLYDAGQANGDNYDLTILTDFRSKRFDNSIQNNPYFFNAPFTGILVQPAAYTFIYRFMSNKSAEYPAGKLNGDVLNSFFGVTKNADGTLTKTPGHEKIPDNWYKRAIGDEYSIPYLNADTVIAAAKYPKFLNVGGNTGKINTFTGVNVEDLTGGVYNSKTLTEGNNLACFAMQFAVQASPDIIQCSNVFNGLTNAMSKLTSQTSSSLSGLSCPQLQKIDQDQFKNFPGYTNLDCKTGRY
;
A
#
# COMPACT_ATOMS: atom_id res chain seq x y z
N MET A 1 -12.11 -38.06 38.86
CA MET A 1 -11.78 -36.63 38.72
C MET A 1 -10.42 -36.56 38.02
N LYS A 2 -10.20 -36.07 36.80
CA LYS A 2 -10.89 -35.07 35.98
C LYS A 2 -10.87 -35.52 34.51
N GLN A 3 -12.05 -35.61 33.90
CA GLN A 3 -12.25 -35.50 32.45
C GLN A 3 -12.48 -34.03 32.12
N GLY A 4 -12.00 -33.58 30.97
CA GLY A 4 -12.40 -32.31 30.36
C GLY A 4 -11.26 -31.30 30.26
N HIS A 5 -10.57 -31.30 29.12
CA HIS A 5 -9.93 -30.08 28.56
C HIS A 5 -9.53 -30.23 27.07
N LEU A 6 -9.97 -31.27 26.34
CA LEU A 6 -9.56 -31.47 24.94
C LEU A 6 -10.59 -31.09 23.85
N SER A 7 -11.80 -30.62 24.20
CA SER A 7 -12.85 -30.36 23.19
C SER A 7 -13.07 -28.88 22.82
N TYR A 8 -12.38 -27.92 23.44
CA TYR A 8 -12.63 -26.51 23.15
C TYR A 8 -11.73 -25.92 22.05
N VAL A 9 -10.52 -26.44 21.82
CA VAL A 9 -9.60 -25.88 20.81
C VAL A 9 -10.01 -26.27 19.38
N GLY A 10 -10.59 -27.45 19.20
CA GLY A 10 -11.09 -27.90 17.89
C GLY A 10 -12.36 -27.18 17.42
N ALA A 11 -13.24 -26.80 18.34
CA ALA A 11 -14.51 -26.13 18.01
C ALA A 11 -14.30 -24.66 17.56
N THR A 12 -13.31 -23.96 18.12
CA THR A 12 -13.01 -22.56 17.75
C THR A 12 -12.34 -22.46 16.38
N LEU A 13 -11.49 -23.43 16.01
CA LEU A 13 -10.84 -23.49 14.68
C LEU A 13 -11.82 -23.90 13.56
N LEU A 14 -12.78 -24.79 13.85
CA LEU A 14 -13.85 -25.15 12.91
C LEU A 14 -14.88 -24.02 12.70
N GLY A 15 -15.15 -23.21 13.73
CA GLY A 15 -16.02 -22.03 13.63
C GLY A 15 -15.45 -20.94 12.72
N ILE A 16 -14.13 -20.69 12.79
CA ILE A 16 -13.42 -19.70 11.94
C ILE A 16 -13.42 -20.14 10.47
N LEU A 17 -13.20 -21.43 10.18
CA LEU A 17 -13.24 -21.97 8.81
C LEU A 17 -14.67 -22.02 8.23
N ALA A 18 -15.69 -22.27 9.05
CA ALA A 18 -17.08 -22.27 8.59
C ALA A 18 -17.58 -20.87 8.19
N SER A 19 -17.13 -19.81 8.90
CA SER A 19 -17.41 -18.42 8.49
C SER A 19 -16.68 -18.00 7.21
N GLU A 20 -15.49 -18.55 6.94
CA GLU A 20 -14.74 -18.26 5.72
C GLU A 20 -15.37 -18.91 4.48
N VAL A 21 -15.96 -20.11 4.60
CA VAL A 21 -16.60 -20.83 3.49
C VAL A 21 -17.97 -20.24 3.12
N ALA A 22 -18.73 -19.73 4.10
CA ALA A 22 -20.02 -19.09 3.84
C ALA A 22 -19.89 -17.67 3.24
N ALA A 23 -18.77 -16.98 3.51
CA ALA A 23 -18.57 -15.60 3.07
C ALA A 23 -17.89 -15.48 1.69
N PHE A 24 -17.20 -16.52 1.18
CA PHE A 24 -16.38 -16.40 -0.05
C PHE A 24 -16.37 -17.67 -0.94
N PRO A 25 -17.37 -17.86 -1.83
CA PRO A 25 -17.36 -18.93 -2.81
C PRO A 25 -16.20 -18.75 -3.81
N GLY A 26 -15.13 -19.53 -3.65
CA GLY A 26 -14.07 -19.69 -4.66
C GLY A 26 -12.71 -19.02 -4.38
N VAL A 27 -12.60 -18.11 -3.40
CA VAL A 27 -11.31 -17.46 -3.06
C VAL A 27 -10.29 -18.46 -2.51
N LEU A 28 -10.73 -19.40 -1.67
CA LEU A 28 -9.88 -20.50 -1.19
C LEU A 28 -9.41 -21.40 -2.36
N GLN A 29 -10.27 -21.63 -3.35
CA GLN A 29 -9.94 -22.44 -4.52
C GLN A 29 -8.92 -21.72 -5.42
N ALA A 30 -9.06 -20.40 -5.58
CA ALA A 30 -8.12 -19.54 -6.30
C ALA A 30 -6.75 -19.46 -5.62
N ALA A 31 -6.72 -19.32 -4.29
CA ALA A 31 -5.49 -19.34 -3.50
C ALA A 31 -4.81 -20.71 -3.54
N THR A 32 -5.59 -21.80 -3.55
CA THR A 32 -5.06 -23.17 -3.70
C THR A 32 -4.46 -23.39 -5.08
N ARG A 33 -5.07 -22.86 -6.15
CA ARG A 33 -4.51 -22.89 -7.50
C ARG A 33 -3.26 -22.04 -7.63
N ALA A 34 -3.25 -20.85 -7.05
CA ALA A 34 -2.05 -20.00 -7.00
C ALA A 34 -0.88 -20.73 -6.32
N LYS A 35 -1.11 -21.47 -5.24
CA LYS A 35 -0.07 -22.34 -4.63
C LYS A 35 0.46 -23.42 -5.56
N ALA A 36 -0.34 -23.86 -6.52
CA ALA A 36 0.01 -24.92 -7.46
C ALA A 36 0.59 -24.38 -8.79
N ASP A 37 0.57 -23.06 -9.02
CA ASP A 37 1.03 -22.45 -10.25
C ASP A 37 2.55 -22.23 -10.24
N ARG A 38 3.26 -23.07 -11.01
CA ARG A 38 4.71 -22.97 -11.21
C ARG A 38 5.13 -21.69 -11.96
N HIS A 39 4.22 -20.90 -12.52
CA HIS A 39 4.54 -19.57 -13.06
C HIS A 39 4.73 -18.52 -11.95
N ILE A 40 4.20 -18.74 -10.75
CA ILE A 40 4.49 -17.87 -9.58
C ILE A 40 5.89 -18.19 -9.05
N GLU A 41 6.23 -19.48 -8.93
CA GLU A 41 7.61 -19.93 -8.69
C GLU A 41 8.56 -19.52 -9.84
N GLY A 42 8.08 -19.55 -11.10
CA GLY A 42 8.81 -19.10 -12.28
C GLY A 42 8.95 -17.58 -12.41
N ARG A 43 8.15 -16.78 -11.67
CA ARG A 43 8.37 -15.34 -11.47
C ARG A 43 9.33 -15.07 -10.31
N GLN A 44 9.43 -15.98 -9.34
CA GLN A 44 10.58 -16.02 -8.42
C GLN A 44 11.86 -16.49 -9.14
N GLY A 45 11.71 -17.22 -10.24
CA GLY A 45 12.79 -17.83 -11.03
C GLY A 45 12.82 -17.40 -12.50
N ALA A 46 12.47 -16.15 -12.81
CA ALA A 46 12.80 -15.63 -14.14
C ALA A 46 14.33 -15.67 -14.28
N PRO A 47 14.89 -16.19 -15.39
CA PRO A 47 16.24 -16.72 -15.40
C PRO A 47 17.28 -15.60 -15.23
N ASP A 48 18.11 -15.73 -14.18
CA ASP A 48 19.13 -14.80 -13.65
C ASP A 48 18.55 -13.49 -13.05
N LEU A 49 18.74 -13.15 -11.78
CA LEU A 49 20.00 -13.07 -11.03
C LEU A 49 19.72 -13.26 -9.52
N THR A 50 20.57 -13.97 -8.78
CA THR A 50 20.83 -13.51 -7.40
C THR A 50 21.31 -12.07 -7.55
N PRO A 51 20.60 -11.04 -7.04
CA PRO A 51 20.91 -9.66 -7.37
C PRO A 51 22.38 -9.40 -7.09
N ILE A 52 23.17 -9.07 -8.11
CA ILE A 52 24.60 -8.90 -7.93
C ILE A 52 24.80 -7.55 -7.24
N PHE A 53 25.29 -7.60 -5.99
CA PHE A 53 25.57 -6.38 -5.26
C PHE A 53 26.69 -5.59 -5.93
N ASN A 54 26.42 -4.32 -6.19
CA ASN A 54 27.38 -3.34 -6.65
C ASN A 54 27.28 -2.09 -5.76
N GLU A 55 28.26 -1.94 -4.88
CA GLU A 55 28.32 -0.84 -3.91
C GLU A 55 28.14 0.53 -4.58
N LYS A 56 28.88 0.80 -5.66
CA LYS A 56 28.85 2.10 -6.34
C LYS A 56 27.50 2.41 -7.00
N LEU A 57 26.85 1.41 -7.62
CA LEU A 57 25.59 1.62 -8.33
C LEU A 57 24.37 1.63 -7.41
N GLN A 58 24.49 1.00 -6.24
CA GLN A 58 23.37 0.87 -5.29
C GLN A 58 23.44 1.85 -4.12
N HIS A 59 24.60 2.46 -3.85
CA HIS A 59 24.75 3.42 -2.76
C HIS A 59 23.80 4.62 -2.94
N VAL A 60 23.07 4.94 -1.88
CA VAL A 60 22.17 6.09 -1.80
C VAL A 60 22.76 7.08 -0.81
N SER A 61 23.18 8.24 -1.30
CA SER A 61 23.75 9.26 -0.41
C SER A 61 22.69 9.83 0.52
N ASN A 62 23.04 10.01 1.79
CA ASN A 62 22.26 10.75 2.78
C ASN A 62 23.07 11.94 3.35
N THR A 63 24.09 12.39 2.61
CA THR A 63 25.00 13.49 2.97
C THR A 63 25.05 14.54 1.84
N GLY A 64 25.69 15.68 2.10
CA GLY A 64 25.81 16.77 1.12
C GLY A 64 24.45 17.34 0.75
N GLU A 65 24.12 17.35 -0.55
CA GLU A 65 22.80 17.77 -1.06
C GLU A 65 21.65 16.90 -0.53
N HIS A 66 21.96 15.67 -0.08
CA HIS A 66 21.01 14.74 0.50
C HIS A 66 21.12 14.62 2.03
N ALA A 67 21.79 15.57 2.69
CA ALA A 67 21.82 15.63 4.15
C ALA A 67 20.39 15.73 4.72
N PHE A 68 20.15 15.06 5.85
CA PHE A 68 18.85 15.12 6.51
C PHE A 68 18.52 16.56 6.93
N VAL A 69 17.31 16.99 6.57
CA VAL A 69 16.66 18.19 7.09
C VAL A 69 15.32 17.77 7.69
N ALA A 70 15.05 18.21 8.94
CA ALA A 70 13.76 17.97 9.57
C ALA A 70 12.70 18.87 8.91
N PRO A 71 11.45 18.40 8.73
CA PRO A 71 10.40 19.19 8.10
C PRO A 71 10.01 20.37 8.99
N ASP A 72 9.81 21.54 8.37
CA ASP A 72 9.18 22.70 9.00
C ASP A 72 7.67 22.69 8.74
N PHE A 73 6.93 22.02 9.63
CA PHE A 73 5.47 21.96 9.56
C PHE A 73 4.81 23.34 9.69
N ALA A 74 5.45 24.31 10.37
CA ALA A 74 4.92 25.66 10.49
C ALA A 74 5.07 26.45 9.18
N ALA A 75 6.13 26.17 8.41
CA ALA A 75 6.31 26.67 7.04
C ALA A 75 5.44 25.93 6.01
N GLY A 76 4.80 24.82 6.41
CA GLY A 76 3.85 24.07 5.59
C GLY A 76 4.42 22.84 4.88
N ASP A 77 5.60 22.36 5.30
CA ASP A 77 6.13 21.09 4.79
C ASP A 77 5.16 19.94 5.06
N GLN A 78 5.00 19.07 4.07
CA GLN A 78 4.06 17.95 4.13
C GLN A 78 4.77 16.63 4.35
N ARG A 79 4.27 15.86 5.32
CA ARG A 79 4.60 14.45 5.55
C ARG A 79 3.29 13.70 5.77
N GLY A 80 3.25 12.43 5.42
CA GLY A 80 2.01 11.66 5.48
C GLY A 80 2.20 10.18 5.85
N PRO A 81 1.32 9.29 5.39
CA PRO A 81 1.29 7.91 5.83
C PRO A 81 2.44 7.07 5.27
N CYS A 82 3.12 7.52 4.21
CA CYS A 82 4.20 6.77 3.57
C CYS A 82 5.58 7.11 4.17
N PRO A 83 6.20 6.21 4.98
CA PRO A 83 7.50 6.48 5.58
C PRO A 83 8.63 6.68 4.56
N GLY A 84 8.60 5.93 3.45
CA GLY A 84 9.60 6.06 2.38
C GLY A 84 9.60 7.44 1.72
N LEU A 85 8.41 7.97 1.37
CA LEU A 85 8.28 9.31 0.79
C LEU A 85 8.64 10.41 1.80
N ASN A 86 8.29 10.21 3.09
CA ASN A 86 8.70 11.13 4.15
C ASN A 86 10.23 11.24 4.25
N ALA A 87 10.94 10.10 4.22
CA ALA A 87 12.40 10.06 4.21
C ALA A 87 12.99 10.72 2.95
N MET A 88 12.44 10.44 1.77
CA MET A 88 12.88 11.06 0.52
C MET A 88 12.78 12.59 0.55
N ALA A 89 11.67 13.14 1.08
CA ALA A 89 11.50 14.58 1.23
C ALA A 89 12.46 15.17 2.28
N ASN A 90 12.72 14.46 3.38
CA ASN A 90 13.71 14.88 4.39
C ASN A 90 15.16 14.89 3.86
N HIS A 91 15.45 14.15 2.80
CA HIS A 91 16.77 14.04 2.18
C HIS A 91 16.84 14.65 0.76
N GLY A 92 15.85 15.47 0.37
CA GLY A 92 15.88 16.20 -0.91
C GLY A 92 15.77 15.34 -2.19
N TYR A 93 15.45 14.06 -2.09
CA TYR A 93 15.09 13.20 -3.24
C TYR A 93 13.68 13.48 -3.76
N LEU A 94 12.86 14.13 -2.94
CA LEU A 94 11.67 14.87 -3.34
C LEU A 94 11.83 16.33 -2.91
N PRO A 95 11.07 17.27 -3.50
CA PRO A 95 10.98 18.62 -2.97
C PRO A 95 10.68 18.58 -1.46
N HIS A 96 11.53 19.24 -0.67
CA HIS A 96 11.53 19.13 0.80
C HIS A 96 10.15 19.42 1.44
N LYS A 97 9.41 20.32 0.80
CA LYS A 97 8.01 20.66 1.09
C LYS A 97 7.01 19.51 1.02
N GLY A 98 7.41 18.32 0.54
CA GLY A 98 6.55 17.15 0.41
C GLY A 98 5.52 17.27 -0.72
N VAL A 99 5.79 18.13 -1.71
CA VAL A 99 4.92 18.37 -2.87
C VAL A 99 5.77 18.32 -4.12
N GLY A 100 5.53 17.32 -4.97
CA GLY A 100 6.36 17.04 -6.15
C GLY A 100 5.56 16.78 -7.41
N THR A 101 6.25 16.85 -8.54
CA THR A 101 5.77 16.44 -9.87
C THR A 101 5.89 14.93 -10.05
N HIS A 102 5.22 14.38 -11.06
CA HIS A 102 5.38 12.97 -11.43
C HIS A 102 6.84 12.55 -11.65
N LEU A 103 7.66 13.42 -12.25
CA LEU A 103 9.07 13.13 -12.49
C LEU A 103 9.88 13.09 -11.20
N ASP A 104 9.56 13.94 -10.22
CA ASP A 104 10.20 13.90 -8.89
C ASP A 104 9.96 12.55 -8.22
N PHE A 105 8.72 12.03 -8.28
CA PHE A 105 8.37 10.72 -7.72
C PHE A 105 9.04 9.57 -8.46
N ILE A 106 9.00 9.55 -9.80
CA ILE A 106 9.63 8.50 -10.61
C ILE A 106 11.13 8.47 -10.36
N LYS A 107 11.80 9.62 -10.45
CA LYS A 107 13.24 9.71 -10.23
C LYS A 107 13.62 9.38 -8.79
N GLY A 108 12.97 10.00 -7.81
CA GLY A 108 13.32 9.81 -6.40
C GLY A 108 13.10 8.37 -5.93
N THR A 109 12.02 7.71 -6.35
CA THR A 109 11.76 6.31 -5.95
C THR A 109 12.71 5.32 -6.65
N TYR A 110 13.11 5.60 -7.88
CA TYR A 110 14.19 4.86 -8.54
C TYR A 110 15.54 5.08 -7.84
N ASP A 111 15.90 6.33 -7.55
CA ASP A 111 17.17 6.72 -6.96
C ASP A 111 17.36 6.17 -5.55
N VAL A 112 16.31 6.17 -4.71
CA VAL A 112 16.40 5.72 -3.31
C VAL A 112 16.08 4.24 -3.13
N PHE A 113 15.16 3.67 -3.92
CA PHE A 113 14.64 2.33 -3.67
C PHE A 113 14.79 1.35 -4.84
N GLY A 114 15.12 1.83 -6.05
CA GLY A 114 15.09 1.00 -7.25
C GLY A 114 13.67 0.55 -7.61
N MET A 115 12.70 1.46 -7.49
CA MET A 115 11.35 1.25 -8.02
C MET A 115 11.37 1.38 -9.55
N ALA A 116 10.73 0.45 -10.26
CA ALA A 116 10.65 0.49 -11.71
C ALA A 116 9.66 1.56 -12.18
N ALA A 117 9.90 2.09 -13.39
CA ALA A 117 9.13 3.20 -13.96
C ALA A 117 7.64 2.86 -14.18
N ASP A 118 7.31 1.59 -14.42
CA ASP A 118 5.93 1.12 -14.60
C ASP A 118 5.09 1.32 -13.33
N LEU A 119 5.65 0.93 -12.18
CA LEU A 119 5.05 1.04 -10.87
C LEU A 119 5.06 2.50 -10.39
N SER A 120 6.21 3.17 -10.42
CA SER A 120 6.31 4.56 -9.98
C SER A 120 5.44 5.49 -10.83
N GLY A 121 5.40 5.26 -12.14
CA GLY A 121 4.58 6.00 -13.09
C GLY A 121 3.09 5.84 -12.81
N PHE A 122 2.61 4.60 -12.63
CA PHE A 122 1.22 4.35 -12.27
C PHE A 122 0.84 5.03 -10.95
N LEU A 123 1.61 4.80 -9.89
CA LEU A 123 1.35 5.33 -8.56
C LEU A 123 1.34 6.86 -8.54
N THR A 124 2.31 7.53 -9.19
CA THR A 124 2.33 8.99 -9.19
C THR A 124 1.24 9.61 -10.06
N VAL A 125 0.87 8.99 -11.18
CA VAL A 125 -0.22 9.51 -12.03
C VAL A 125 -1.55 9.34 -11.32
N LEU A 126 -1.77 8.22 -10.62
CA LEU A 126 -2.91 8.06 -9.73
C LEU A 126 -2.92 9.17 -8.67
N GLY A 127 -1.85 9.30 -7.87
CA GLY A 127 -1.76 10.33 -6.83
C GLY A 127 -1.99 11.76 -7.36
N GLY A 128 -1.42 12.11 -8.52
CA GLY A 128 -1.69 13.41 -9.14
C GLY A 128 -3.14 13.58 -9.60
N ALA A 129 -3.79 12.53 -10.07
CA ALA A 129 -5.17 12.59 -10.53
C ALA A 129 -6.19 12.67 -9.38
N ILE A 130 -6.00 11.92 -8.30
CA ILE A 130 -6.98 11.80 -7.20
C ILE A 130 -6.64 12.62 -5.96
N ASP A 131 -5.36 12.94 -5.74
CA ASP A 131 -4.85 13.62 -4.54
C ASP A 131 -4.13 14.95 -4.86
N GLY A 132 -4.02 15.29 -6.15
CA GLY A 132 -3.29 16.44 -6.68
C GLY A 132 -4.10 17.29 -7.66
N ASP A 133 -3.38 18.12 -8.42
CA ASP A 133 -3.94 18.98 -9.47
C ASP A 133 -3.74 18.38 -10.90
N GLY A 134 -3.36 17.11 -10.99
CA GLY A 134 -3.00 16.42 -12.23
C GLY A 134 -1.58 16.66 -12.74
N LEU A 135 -0.77 17.45 -12.00
CA LEU A 135 0.64 17.74 -12.30
C LEU A 135 1.53 17.52 -11.08
N THR A 136 1.10 18.02 -9.92
CA THR A 136 1.75 17.89 -8.63
C THR A 136 0.79 17.36 -7.58
N TRP A 137 1.34 16.70 -6.56
CA TRP A 137 0.55 16.20 -5.43
C TRP A 137 1.38 16.16 -4.14
N SER A 138 0.66 16.17 -3.01
CA SER A 138 1.23 16.19 -1.66
C SER A 138 1.36 14.79 -1.11
N ILE A 139 2.51 14.47 -0.51
CA ILE A 139 2.74 13.20 0.20
C ILE A 139 2.05 13.15 1.58
N GLY A 140 1.51 14.28 2.02
CA GLY A 140 0.77 14.46 3.27
C GLY A 140 -0.63 14.97 3.01
N GLY A 141 -1.03 16.04 3.68
CA GLY A 141 -2.35 16.66 3.56
C GLY A 141 -2.43 17.78 2.51
N PRO A 142 -3.49 18.60 2.58
CA PRO A 142 -3.65 19.77 1.72
C PRO A 142 -2.48 20.76 1.85
N SER A 143 -1.99 21.28 0.72
CA SER A 143 -0.85 22.21 0.69
C SER A 143 -1.07 23.37 -0.26
N LYS A 144 -0.65 24.58 0.16
CA LYS A 144 -0.61 25.77 -0.70
C LYS A 144 0.41 25.62 -1.84
N ALA A 145 1.37 24.71 -1.72
CA ALA A 145 2.29 24.43 -2.81
C ALA A 145 1.60 23.71 -4.00
N ASN A 146 0.43 23.09 -3.77
CA ASN A 146 -0.44 22.53 -4.82
C ASN A 146 -1.48 23.52 -5.35
N SER A 147 -1.57 24.75 -4.81
CA SER A 147 -2.61 25.72 -5.21
C SER A 147 -2.17 26.70 -6.31
N GLY A 148 -0.94 26.58 -6.82
CA GLY A 148 -0.35 27.55 -7.76
C GLY A 148 -0.95 27.53 -9.17
N ILE A 149 -1.62 26.45 -9.58
CA ILE A 149 -2.16 26.27 -10.94
C ILE A 149 -3.70 26.34 -10.97
N ALA A 150 -4.37 26.26 -9.80
CA ALA A 150 -5.83 26.38 -9.72
C ALA A 150 -6.24 27.86 -9.69
N ILE A 151 -6.69 28.35 -10.83
CA ILE A 151 -7.43 29.61 -11.07
C ILE A 151 -8.20 30.05 -9.80
N GLY A 152 -7.59 30.92 -9.00
CA GLY A 152 -8.24 31.74 -7.97
C GLY A 152 -8.92 31.03 -6.80
N GLY A 153 -8.48 29.84 -6.36
CA GLY A 153 -9.00 29.23 -5.12
C GLY A 153 -10.50 28.86 -5.13
N LEU A 154 -11.16 28.98 -6.28
CA LEU A 154 -12.58 28.71 -6.47
C LEU A 154 -12.90 27.18 -6.53
N LEU A 155 -11.87 26.35 -6.74
CA LEU A 155 -11.98 24.91 -7.01
C LEU A 155 -11.48 24.00 -5.86
N GLY A 156 -11.18 24.56 -4.69
CA GLY A 156 -10.67 23.81 -3.54
C GLY A 156 -9.18 23.45 -3.65
N ILE A 157 -8.62 22.89 -2.57
CA ILE A 157 -7.23 22.45 -2.48
C ILE A 157 -7.23 20.91 -2.52
N PRO A 158 -6.41 20.26 -3.37
CA PRO A 158 -6.25 18.81 -3.34
C PRO A 158 -5.87 18.30 -1.94
N GLN A 159 -6.44 17.18 -1.51
CA GLN A 159 -6.31 16.73 -0.13
C GLN A 159 -4.99 16.00 0.18
N GLY A 160 -4.20 15.67 -0.84
CA GLY A 160 -2.96 14.91 -0.69
C GLY A 160 -3.20 13.45 -0.26
N LEU A 161 -2.11 12.70 -0.10
CA LEU A 161 -2.14 11.29 0.26
C LEU A 161 -2.92 11.02 1.58
N SER A 162 -2.92 11.95 2.54
CA SER A 162 -3.68 11.83 3.80
C SER A 162 -5.18 12.13 3.68
N GLY A 163 -5.67 12.55 2.50
CA GLY A 163 -7.09 12.71 2.22
C GLY A 163 -7.63 11.71 1.19
N SER A 164 -6.84 10.66 0.94
CA SER A 164 -7.04 9.70 -0.14
C SER A 164 -7.70 8.41 0.32
N HIS A 165 -8.26 8.36 1.53
CA HIS A 165 -8.87 7.15 2.10
C HIS A 165 -9.82 6.45 1.13
N ASN A 166 -9.66 5.14 0.97
CA ASN A 166 -10.34 4.26 0.01
C ASN A 166 -10.09 4.56 -1.49
N LYS A 167 -9.19 5.49 -1.80
CA LYS A 167 -8.80 5.90 -3.17
C LYS A 167 -7.32 5.58 -3.43
N TYR A 168 -6.48 5.85 -2.43
CA TYR A 168 -5.07 5.46 -2.36
C TYR A 168 -4.77 4.90 -0.97
N GLU A 169 -4.95 5.70 0.09
CA GLU A 169 -4.81 5.27 1.48
C GLU A 169 -5.90 4.25 1.87
N SER A 170 -5.59 3.35 2.81
CA SER A 170 -6.48 2.25 3.21
C SER A 170 -6.31 1.83 4.66
N ASP A 171 -7.42 1.32 5.22
CA ASP A 171 -7.45 0.55 6.45
C ASP A 171 -6.48 -0.66 6.45
N ALA A 172 -6.21 -1.17 7.65
CA ALA A 172 -5.28 -2.27 7.92
C ALA A 172 -3.84 -2.00 7.46
N SER A 173 -3.42 -0.74 7.56
CA SER A 173 -2.04 -0.30 7.35
C SER A 173 -1.05 -0.95 8.36
N PRO A 174 0.24 -1.12 7.99
CA PRO A 174 1.24 -1.78 8.85
C PRO A 174 1.60 -0.97 10.09
N GLY A 175 1.61 0.36 9.99
CA GLY A 175 1.93 1.23 11.13
C GLY A 175 0.97 2.39 11.33
N ARG A 176 -0.02 2.56 10.45
CA ARG A 176 -0.99 3.65 10.52
C ARG A 176 -2.35 3.08 10.93
N GLY A 177 -3.13 3.90 11.62
CA GLY A 177 -4.44 3.47 12.10
C GLY A 177 -5.52 3.70 11.04
N ASP A 178 -6.54 2.85 11.09
CA ASP A 178 -7.76 3.01 10.29
C ASP A 178 -8.40 4.39 10.57
N LEU A 179 -8.74 5.10 9.49
CA LEU A 179 -9.20 6.49 9.55
C LEU A 179 -10.39 6.65 10.49
N TYR A 180 -11.38 5.75 10.39
CA TYR A 180 -12.57 5.76 11.23
C TYR A 180 -12.25 5.66 12.73
N LEU A 181 -11.28 4.82 13.09
CA LEU A 181 -10.94 4.55 14.50
C LEU A 181 -10.08 5.64 15.12
N LYS A 182 -9.19 6.25 14.35
CA LYS A 182 -8.17 7.17 14.87
C LYS A 182 -8.41 8.63 14.53
N GLY A 183 -9.34 8.92 13.62
CA GLY A 183 -9.60 10.26 13.11
C GLY A 183 -8.48 10.81 12.21
N ASN A 184 -7.45 10.01 11.93
CA ASN A 184 -6.42 10.26 10.93
C ASN A 184 -5.78 8.94 10.48
N ASP A 185 -5.15 8.97 9.32
CA ASP A 185 -4.56 7.82 8.64
C ASP A 185 -3.02 7.88 8.55
N PHE A 186 -2.37 8.90 9.13
CA PHE A 186 -0.95 9.18 8.94
C PHE A 186 -0.08 9.02 10.19
N THR A 187 -0.67 9.08 11.39
CA THR A 187 0.06 8.95 12.66
C THR A 187 0.47 7.50 12.91
N LEU A 188 1.76 7.28 13.20
CA LEU A 188 2.28 5.97 13.57
C LEU A 188 1.62 5.47 14.87
N GLN A 189 1.02 4.29 14.82
CA GLN A 189 0.43 3.62 15.98
C GLN A 189 1.51 2.79 16.68
N MET A 190 2.02 3.29 17.81
CA MET A 190 3.18 2.69 18.48
C MET A 190 2.92 1.29 19.04
N ASP A 191 1.69 0.97 19.42
CA ASP A 191 1.28 -0.38 19.83
C ASP A 191 1.37 -1.39 18.67
N GLN A 192 0.99 -0.96 17.46
CA GLN A 192 1.10 -1.76 16.25
C GLN A 192 2.56 -1.88 15.81
N TYR A 193 3.30 -0.76 15.86
CA TYR A 193 4.73 -0.75 15.53
C TYR A 193 5.54 -1.63 16.48
N GLN A 194 5.25 -1.61 17.78
CA GLN A 194 5.91 -2.47 18.77
C GLN A 194 5.68 -3.95 18.45
N GLN A 195 4.45 -4.34 18.08
CA GLN A 195 4.15 -5.73 17.68
C GLN A 195 4.97 -6.18 16.47
N LEU A 196 5.11 -5.32 15.45
CA LEU A 196 5.97 -5.62 14.31
C LEU A 196 7.44 -5.68 14.75
N TYR A 197 7.90 -4.69 15.51
CA TYR A 197 9.27 -4.60 16.04
C TYR A 197 9.66 -5.89 16.76
N ASP A 198 8.85 -6.33 17.73
CA ASP A 198 9.09 -7.52 18.53
C ASP A 198 9.11 -8.80 17.67
N ALA A 199 8.24 -8.90 16.65
CA ALA A 199 8.21 -10.04 15.75
C ALA A 199 9.51 -10.19 14.95
N GLY A 200 10.10 -9.09 14.47
CA GLY A 200 11.39 -9.14 13.78
C GLY A 200 12.57 -9.36 14.73
N GLN A 201 12.54 -8.81 15.95
CA GLN A 201 13.55 -9.12 16.97
C GLN A 201 13.57 -10.62 17.30
N ALA A 202 12.40 -11.24 17.46
CA ALA A 202 12.26 -12.67 17.67
C ALA A 202 12.72 -13.51 16.46
N ASN A 203 12.77 -12.92 15.26
CA ASN A 203 13.27 -13.53 14.02
C ASN A 203 14.76 -13.23 13.76
N GLY A 204 15.56 -13.07 14.83
CA GLY A 204 16.99 -12.79 14.69
C GLY A 204 17.30 -11.40 14.13
N ASP A 205 16.48 -10.41 14.51
CA ASP A 205 16.56 -9.02 14.02
C ASP A 205 16.43 -8.93 12.49
N ASN A 206 15.41 -9.60 11.95
CA ASN A 206 15.11 -9.61 10.52
C ASN A 206 13.60 -9.55 10.25
N TYR A 207 13.18 -8.57 9.45
CA TYR A 207 11.77 -8.29 9.15
C TYR A 207 11.47 -8.66 7.69
N ASP A 208 11.48 -9.96 7.39
CA ASP A 208 11.24 -10.49 6.05
C ASP A 208 9.74 -10.48 5.65
N LEU A 209 9.47 -10.88 4.40
CA LEU A 209 8.11 -10.97 3.87
C LEU A 209 7.22 -11.96 4.63
N THR A 210 7.78 -12.98 5.30
CA THR A 210 7.00 -13.92 6.10
C THR A 210 6.44 -13.23 7.32
N ILE A 211 7.30 -12.52 8.07
CA ILE A 211 6.89 -11.73 9.24
C ILE A 211 5.86 -10.66 8.85
N LEU A 212 6.11 -9.94 7.75
CA LEU A 212 5.21 -8.89 7.27
C LEU A 212 3.85 -9.44 6.80
N THR A 213 3.83 -10.62 6.17
CA THR A 213 2.59 -11.31 5.75
C THR A 213 1.76 -11.75 6.95
N ASP A 214 2.40 -12.30 7.99
CA ASP A 214 1.72 -12.74 9.21
C ASP A 214 1.20 -11.55 10.01
N PHE A 215 1.98 -10.46 10.04
CA PHE A 215 1.57 -9.22 10.66
C PHE A 215 0.40 -8.57 9.92
N ARG A 216 0.40 -8.54 8.57
CA ARG A 216 -0.76 -8.10 7.77
C ARG A 216 -2.02 -8.89 8.12
N SER A 217 -1.89 -10.21 8.30
CA SER A 217 -3.01 -11.06 8.68
C SER A 217 -3.64 -10.63 10.01
N LYS A 218 -2.81 -10.31 11.01
CA LYS A 218 -3.26 -9.76 12.31
C LYS A 218 -3.90 -8.38 12.17
N ARG A 219 -3.32 -7.50 11.37
CA ARG A 219 -3.86 -6.14 11.13
C ARG A 219 -5.23 -6.19 10.44
N PHE A 220 -5.37 -7.06 9.43
CA PHE A 220 -6.65 -7.29 8.74
C PHE A 220 -7.74 -7.79 9.70
N ASP A 221 -7.43 -8.78 10.54
CA ASP A 221 -8.37 -9.28 11.56
C ASP A 221 -8.71 -8.21 12.60
N ASN A 222 -7.73 -7.39 12.98
CA ASN A 222 -7.96 -6.29 13.90
C ASN A 222 -8.94 -5.26 13.33
N SER A 223 -8.83 -4.90 12.05
CA SER A 223 -9.80 -4.01 11.40
C SER A 223 -11.20 -4.64 11.35
N ILE A 224 -11.32 -5.94 11.03
CA ILE A 224 -12.62 -6.64 11.12
C ILE A 224 -13.20 -6.57 12.54
N GLN A 225 -12.38 -6.82 13.55
CA GLN A 225 -12.82 -6.96 14.94
C GLN A 225 -13.12 -5.64 15.64
N ASN A 226 -12.60 -4.52 15.14
CA ASN A 226 -12.65 -3.24 15.87
C ASN A 226 -13.22 -2.08 15.05
N ASN A 227 -13.11 -2.11 13.72
CA ASN A 227 -13.55 -1.01 12.86
C ASN A 227 -14.89 -1.36 12.17
N PRO A 228 -16.05 -0.87 12.64
CA PRO A 228 -17.34 -1.13 11.99
C PRO A 228 -17.44 -0.57 10.56
N TYR A 229 -16.48 0.27 10.15
CA TYR A 229 -16.37 0.91 8.84
C TYR A 229 -15.22 0.31 8.01
N PHE A 230 -14.60 -0.80 8.46
CA PHE A 230 -13.52 -1.42 7.71
C PHE A 230 -13.98 -1.75 6.28
N PHE A 231 -13.27 -1.25 5.28
CA PHE A 231 -13.53 -1.53 3.88
C PHE A 231 -12.24 -1.89 3.14
N ASN A 232 -12.16 -3.12 2.64
CA ASN A 232 -11.09 -3.61 1.80
C ASN A 232 -11.49 -3.39 0.33
N ALA A 233 -11.18 -2.20 -0.20
CA ALA A 233 -11.61 -1.79 -1.53
C ALA A 233 -10.89 -2.58 -2.66
N PRO A 234 -11.49 -2.67 -3.87
CA PRO A 234 -10.90 -3.42 -5.00
C PRO A 234 -9.50 -3.00 -5.43
N PHE A 235 -9.16 -1.72 -5.32
CA PHE A 235 -7.82 -1.24 -5.64
C PHE A 235 -6.95 -1.15 -4.38
N THR A 236 -7.39 -0.38 -3.38
CA THR A 236 -6.55 -0.11 -2.20
C THR A 236 -6.35 -1.36 -1.35
N GLY A 237 -7.36 -2.20 -1.16
CA GLY A 237 -7.24 -3.46 -0.42
C GLY A 237 -6.45 -4.56 -1.13
N ILE A 238 -6.51 -4.60 -2.47
CA ILE A 238 -5.91 -5.66 -3.28
C ILE A 238 -4.48 -5.34 -3.71
N LEU A 239 -4.13 -4.07 -3.94
CA LEU A 239 -2.78 -3.68 -4.38
C LEU A 239 -2.07 -2.72 -3.43
N VAL A 240 -2.72 -1.67 -2.93
CA VAL A 240 -2.02 -0.65 -2.12
C VAL A 240 -1.67 -1.13 -0.72
N GLN A 241 -2.64 -1.73 -0.02
CA GLN A 241 -2.44 -2.34 1.28
C GLN A 241 -1.32 -3.40 1.22
N PRO A 242 -1.33 -4.42 0.33
CA PRO A 242 -0.21 -5.36 0.22
C PRO A 242 1.10 -4.69 -0.17
N ALA A 243 1.08 -3.67 -1.04
CA ALA A 243 2.28 -2.91 -1.38
C ALA A 243 2.91 -2.29 -0.12
N ALA A 244 2.12 -1.70 0.78
CA ALA A 244 2.63 -1.11 2.01
C ALA A 244 3.39 -2.09 2.91
N TYR A 245 3.00 -3.37 2.93
CA TYR A 245 3.74 -4.42 3.64
C TYR A 245 4.97 -4.86 2.86
N THR A 246 4.83 -5.18 1.57
CA THR A 246 5.94 -5.69 0.75
C THR A 246 7.05 -4.68 0.59
N PHE A 247 6.72 -3.39 0.47
CA PHE A 247 7.68 -2.29 0.35
C PHE A 247 8.58 -2.15 1.59
N ILE A 248 8.09 -2.46 2.79
CA ILE A 248 8.92 -2.45 4.01
C ILE A 248 10.14 -3.36 3.79
N TYR A 249 9.96 -4.60 3.35
CA TYR A 249 11.11 -5.46 3.05
C TYR A 249 11.77 -5.10 1.71
N ARG A 250 11.01 -5.04 0.62
CA ARG A 250 11.56 -4.94 -0.75
C ARG A 250 12.34 -3.66 -0.99
N PHE A 251 11.92 -2.55 -0.36
CA PHE A 251 12.57 -1.25 -0.46
C PHE A 251 13.36 -0.83 0.77
N MET A 252 12.94 -1.21 1.99
CA MET A 252 13.65 -0.78 3.21
C MET A 252 14.59 -1.84 3.78
N SER A 253 14.87 -2.97 3.11
CA SER A 253 16.01 -3.84 3.49
C SER A 253 17.31 -3.40 2.83
N ASN A 254 18.38 -3.23 3.63
CA ASN A 254 19.67 -2.76 3.13
C ASN A 254 20.33 -3.83 2.27
N LYS A 255 20.81 -3.49 1.08
CA LYS A 255 21.53 -4.45 0.23
C LYS A 255 23.02 -4.45 0.56
N SER A 256 23.66 -5.61 0.48
CA SER A 256 25.10 -5.74 0.67
C SER A 256 25.64 -6.96 -0.08
N ALA A 257 26.96 -7.14 -0.09
CA ALA A 257 27.58 -8.34 -0.63
C ALA A 257 27.13 -9.62 0.13
N GLU A 258 26.90 -9.52 1.44
CA GLU A 258 26.42 -10.64 2.28
C GLU A 258 24.92 -10.88 2.09
N TYR A 259 24.13 -9.81 1.96
CA TYR A 259 22.67 -9.86 1.78
C TYR A 259 22.26 -9.16 0.48
N PRO A 260 22.51 -9.75 -0.69
CA PRO A 260 22.20 -9.12 -1.98
C PRO A 260 20.71 -8.85 -2.18
N ALA A 261 19.84 -9.73 -1.68
CA ALA A 261 18.38 -9.53 -1.67
C ALA A 261 17.91 -8.55 -0.57
N GLY A 262 18.79 -8.26 0.39
CA GLY A 262 18.61 -7.30 1.47
C GLY A 262 18.30 -7.92 2.82
N LYS A 263 18.80 -7.27 3.87
CA LYS A 263 18.43 -7.52 5.27
C LYS A 263 17.77 -6.28 5.84
N LEU A 264 16.54 -6.41 6.34
CA LEU A 264 15.86 -5.35 7.09
C LEU A 264 16.01 -5.69 8.56
N ASN A 265 16.79 -4.90 9.29
CA ASN A 265 16.95 -5.02 10.73
C ASN A 265 16.19 -3.92 11.47
N GLY A 266 16.17 -3.98 12.81
CA GLY A 266 15.40 -3.08 13.64
C GLY A 266 15.87 -1.63 13.54
N ASP A 267 17.17 -1.39 13.35
CA ASP A 267 17.74 -0.05 13.22
C ASP A 267 17.30 0.63 11.91
N VAL A 268 17.34 -0.11 10.80
CA VAL A 268 16.86 0.37 9.51
C VAL A 268 15.34 0.60 9.54
N LEU A 269 14.58 -0.31 10.14
CA LEU A 269 13.13 -0.14 10.32
C LEU A 269 12.83 1.14 11.11
N ASN A 270 13.52 1.31 12.24
CA ASN A 270 13.40 2.49 13.10
C ASN A 270 13.75 3.78 12.34
N SER A 271 14.81 3.79 11.54
CA SER A 271 15.20 4.94 10.73
C SER A 271 14.08 5.35 9.76
N PHE A 272 13.58 4.42 8.94
CA PHE A 272 12.54 4.74 7.97
C PHE A 272 11.20 5.09 8.61
N PHE A 273 10.90 4.57 9.80
CA PHE A 273 9.70 4.93 10.54
C PHE A 273 9.90 6.13 11.49
N GLY A 274 11.09 6.73 11.55
CA GLY A 274 11.39 7.87 12.43
C GLY A 274 11.22 7.54 13.92
N VAL A 275 11.56 6.31 14.31
CA VAL A 275 11.49 5.79 15.67
C VAL A 275 12.90 5.74 16.25
N THR A 276 13.04 6.16 17.51
CA THR A 276 14.28 6.05 18.28
C THR A 276 14.09 5.00 19.36
N LYS A 277 15.07 4.09 19.48
CA LYS A 277 15.20 3.19 20.62
C LYS A 277 15.97 3.91 21.72
N ASN A 278 15.32 4.14 22.86
CA ASN A 278 15.91 4.80 24.02
C ASN A 278 16.84 3.85 24.79
N ALA A 279 17.65 4.39 25.69
CA ALA A 279 18.60 3.62 26.49
C ALA A 279 17.93 2.56 27.40
N ASP A 280 16.67 2.79 27.79
CA ASP A 280 15.86 1.84 28.57
C ASP A 280 15.18 0.76 27.71
N GLY A 281 15.41 0.77 26.40
CA GLY A 281 14.84 -0.17 25.44
C GLY A 281 13.46 0.23 24.90
N THR A 282 12.85 1.31 25.41
CA THR A 282 11.56 1.81 24.89
C THR A 282 11.71 2.44 23.51
N LEU A 283 10.64 2.41 22.71
CA LEU A 283 10.61 2.98 21.37
C LEU A 283 9.78 4.27 21.36
N THR A 284 10.32 5.35 20.80
CA THR A 284 9.64 6.64 20.68
C THR A 284 9.63 7.12 19.22
N LYS A 285 8.45 7.46 18.70
CA LYS A 285 8.30 8.13 17.39
C LYS A 285 8.57 9.62 17.51
N THR A 286 9.41 10.15 16.64
CA THR A 286 9.49 11.59 16.36
C THR A 286 8.79 11.87 15.02
N PRO A 287 7.65 12.61 15.02
CA PRO A 287 6.95 12.94 13.77
C PRO A 287 7.86 13.65 12.76
N GLY A 288 7.77 13.24 11.49
CA GLY A 288 8.55 13.82 10.40
C GLY A 288 10.04 13.50 10.38
N HIS A 289 10.55 12.66 11.29
CA HIS A 289 11.97 12.30 11.37
C HIS A 289 12.31 10.96 10.69
N GLU A 290 11.53 10.54 9.71
CA GLU A 290 11.88 9.41 8.83
C GLU A 290 13.18 9.71 8.07
N LYS A 291 14.13 8.76 8.07
CA LYS A 291 15.48 8.97 7.53
C LYS A 291 15.92 7.82 6.62
N ILE A 292 16.66 8.17 5.58
CA ILE A 292 17.49 7.22 4.84
C ILE A 292 18.70 6.89 5.74
N PRO A 293 18.91 5.61 6.11
CA PRO A 293 20.01 5.22 7.00
C PRO A 293 21.39 5.59 6.44
N ASP A 294 22.39 5.66 7.31
CA ASP A 294 23.79 5.71 6.87
C ASP A 294 24.19 4.39 6.20
N ASN A 295 25.11 4.44 5.23
CA ASN A 295 25.57 3.27 4.47
C ASN A 295 24.41 2.46 3.88
N TRP A 296 23.51 3.17 3.19
CA TRP A 296 22.28 2.63 2.64
C TRP A 296 22.42 2.27 1.15
N TYR A 297 21.94 1.08 0.78
CA TYR A 297 22.02 0.56 -0.59
C TYR A 297 20.65 0.08 -1.07
N LYS A 298 20.22 0.60 -2.22
CA LYS A 298 18.94 0.27 -2.88
C LYS A 298 19.01 -1.07 -3.64
N ARG A 299 17.91 -1.48 -4.26
CA ARG A 299 17.85 -2.67 -5.14
C ARG A 299 18.89 -2.62 -6.27
N ALA A 300 19.32 -3.79 -6.74
CA ALA A 300 20.29 -3.90 -7.83
C ALA A 300 19.74 -3.38 -9.16
N ILE A 301 20.62 -2.86 -10.01
CA ILE A 301 20.26 -2.41 -11.36
C ILE A 301 19.81 -3.63 -12.18
N GLY A 302 18.66 -3.53 -12.84
CA GLY A 302 18.02 -4.64 -13.56
C GLY A 302 17.12 -5.52 -12.68
N ASP A 303 17.09 -5.30 -11.36
CA ASP A 303 16.16 -5.93 -10.40
C ASP A 303 15.18 -4.89 -9.82
N GLU A 304 14.83 -3.87 -10.59
CA GLU A 304 13.89 -2.85 -10.15
C GLU A 304 12.51 -3.45 -9.82
N TYR A 305 11.90 -2.99 -8.72
CA TYR A 305 10.62 -3.51 -8.28
C TYR A 305 9.47 -2.92 -9.11
N SER A 306 8.78 -3.78 -9.84
CA SER A 306 7.79 -3.47 -10.86
C SER A 306 6.38 -3.95 -10.50
N ILE A 307 5.40 -3.68 -11.36
CA ILE A 307 4.02 -4.17 -11.16
C ILE A 307 3.96 -5.71 -11.17
N PRO A 308 4.65 -6.44 -12.07
CA PRO A 308 4.74 -7.90 -11.99
C PRO A 308 5.29 -8.43 -10.66
N TYR A 309 6.30 -7.77 -10.07
CA TYR A 309 6.82 -8.12 -8.75
C TYR A 309 5.77 -7.91 -7.66
N LEU A 310 5.10 -6.75 -7.64
CA LEU A 310 4.01 -6.47 -6.71
C LEU A 310 2.87 -7.51 -6.82
N ASN A 311 2.47 -7.85 -8.04
CA ASN A 311 1.44 -8.84 -8.28
C ASN A 311 1.86 -10.22 -7.75
N ALA A 312 3.11 -10.64 -8.01
CA ALA A 312 3.63 -11.92 -7.51
C ALA A 312 3.64 -11.98 -5.98
N ASP A 313 4.20 -10.96 -5.31
CA ASP A 313 4.25 -10.91 -3.84
C ASP A 313 2.83 -10.87 -3.23
N THR A 314 1.89 -10.17 -3.88
CA THR A 314 0.49 -10.13 -3.47
C THR A 314 -0.18 -11.51 -3.55
N VAL A 315 0.02 -12.22 -4.67
CA VAL A 315 -0.56 -13.56 -4.84
C VAL A 315 0.08 -14.57 -3.88
N ILE A 316 1.39 -14.47 -3.62
CA ILE A 316 2.07 -15.32 -2.62
C ILE A 316 1.51 -15.09 -1.21
N ALA A 317 1.33 -13.83 -0.81
CA ALA A 317 0.73 -13.50 0.48
C ALA A 317 -0.72 -14.02 0.58
N ALA A 318 -1.50 -13.86 -0.50
CA ALA A 318 -2.87 -14.35 -0.59
C ALA A 318 -2.97 -15.89 -0.60
N ALA A 319 -1.97 -16.59 -1.14
CA ALA A 319 -1.87 -18.03 -1.01
C ALA A 319 -1.80 -18.43 0.48
N LYS A 320 -1.00 -17.73 1.30
CA LYS A 320 -0.94 -17.99 2.74
C LYS A 320 -2.25 -17.60 3.45
N TYR A 321 -2.79 -16.42 3.14
CA TYR A 321 -4.03 -15.90 3.74
C TYR A 321 -5.02 -15.47 2.65
N PRO A 322 -5.92 -16.36 2.20
CA PRO A 322 -6.85 -16.07 1.10
C PRO A 322 -7.75 -14.86 1.35
N LYS A 323 -8.03 -14.56 2.63
CA LYS A 323 -8.82 -13.39 3.05
C LYS A 323 -8.32 -12.05 2.52
N PHE A 324 -7.04 -11.96 2.16
CA PHE A 324 -6.45 -10.75 1.56
C PHE A 324 -7.06 -10.37 0.21
N LEU A 325 -7.69 -11.31 -0.49
CA LEU A 325 -8.32 -11.05 -1.80
C LEU A 325 -9.80 -10.68 -1.67
N ASN A 326 -10.33 -10.62 -0.45
CA ASN A 326 -11.74 -10.34 -0.23
C ASN A 326 -12.01 -8.84 -0.43
N VAL A 327 -12.62 -8.49 -1.55
CA VAL A 327 -13.27 -7.18 -1.70
C VAL A 327 -14.50 -7.14 -0.80
N GLY A 328 -14.67 -6.10 0.00
CA GLY A 328 -15.82 -5.97 0.89
C GLY A 328 -15.46 -5.27 2.19
N GLY A 329 -16.31 -5.41 3.21
CA GLY A 329 -16.12 -4.69 4.46
C GLY A 329 -17.10 -5.07 5.55
N ASN A 330 -16.91 -4.48 6.72
CA ASN A 330 -17.90 -4.52 7.79
C ASN A 330 -19.15 -3.72 7.39
N THR A 331 -20.33 -4.18 7.80
CA THR A 331 -21.63 -3.59 7.44
C THR A 331 -22.17 -2.70 8.56
N GLY A 332 -21.32 -1.84 9.14
CA GLY A 332 -21.68 -0.90 10.21
C GLY A 332 -21.61 -1.47 11.63
N LYS A 333 -21.12 -2.70 11.79
CA LYS A 333 -20.80 -3.31 13.09
C LYS A 333 -19.47 -4.03 13.00
N ILE A 334 -18.76 -4.15 14.12
CA ILE A 334 -17.57 -5.00 14.18
C ILE A 334 -17.93 -6.47 13.92
N ASN A 335 -16.99 -7.25 13.39
CA ASN A 335 -17.16 -8.67 13.09
C ASN A 335 -18.34 -8.97 12.13
N THR A 336 -18.58 -8.10 11.14
CA THR A 336 -19.63 -8.28 10.12
C THR A 336 -19.09 -8.24 8.69
N PHE A 337 -17.82 -8.60 8.53
CA PHE A 337 -17.15 -8.51 7.24
C PHE A 337 -17.90 -9.36 6.21
N THR A 338 -18.38 -8.71 5.16
CA THR A 338 -19.13 -9.32 4.06
C THR A 338 -18.39 -9.07 2.76
N GLY A 339 -18.17 -10.14 2.00
CA GLY A 339 -17.53 -10.09 0.68
C GLY A 339 -18.45 -9.60 -0.42
N VAL A 340 -17.86 -8.96 -1.42
CA VAL A 340 -18.46 -8.72 -2.73
C VAL A 340 -18.02 -9.82 -3.68
N ASN A 341 -18.97 -10.36 -4.44
CA ASN A 341 -18.64 -11.26 -5.53
C ASN A 341 -18.01 -10.47 -6.68
N VAL A 342 -16.75 -10.77 -6.99
CA VAL A 342 -15.99 -10.13 -8.07
C VAL A 342 -16.63 -10.37 -9.44
N GLU A 343 -17.31 -11.51 -9.63
CA GLU A 343 -18.05 -11.80 -10.86
C GLU A 343 -19.20 -10.82 -11.07
N ASP A 344 -20.00 -10.58 -10.03
CA ASP A 344 -21.12 -9.64 -10.07
C ASP A 344 -20.59 -8.20 -10.21
N LEU A 345 -19.55 -7.84 -9.47
CA LEU A 345 -18.91 -6.52 -9.51
C LEU A 345 -18.40 -6.14 -10.91
N THR A 346 -17.89 -7.11 -11.66
CA THR A 346 -17.22 -6.89 -12.94
C THR A 346 -18.07 -7.28 -14.15
N GLY A 347 -19.30 -7.74 -13.93
CA GLY A 347 -20.18 -8.26 -14.99
C GLY A 347 -19.61 -9.51 -15.67
N GLY A 348 -18.90 -10.36 -14.93
CA GLY A 348 -18.34 -11.62 -15.40
C GLY A 348 -16.93 -11.55 -15.99
N VAL A 349 -16.33 -10.36 -16.12
CA VAL A 349 -14.98 -10.21 -16.70
C VAL A 349 -13.91 -10.87 -15.83
N TYR A 350 -14.01 -10.69 -14.51
CA TYR A 350 -13.18 -11.36 -13.52
C TYR A 350 -14.06 -12.17 -12.59
N ASN A 351 -13.59 -13.32 -12.14
CA ASN A 351 -14.29 -14.11 -11.13
C ASN A 351 -13.26 -14.70 -10.16
N SER A 352 -13.74 -15.11 -8.98
CA SER A 352 -12.85 -15.60 -7.92
C SER A 352 -11.95 -16.74 -8.39
N LYS A 353 -12.40 -17.64 -9.28
CA LYS A 353 -11.66 -18.84 -9.69
C LYS A 353 -10.42 -18.53 -10.53
N THR A 354 -10.45 -17.47 -11.33
CA THR A 354 -9.37 -17.09 -12.26
C THR A 354 -8.67 -15.78 -11.86
N LEU A 355 -9.12 -15.12 -10.78
CA LEU A 355 -8.59 -13.82 -10.36
C LEU A 355 -7.09 -13.86 -10.07
N THR A 356 -6.58 -14.98 -9.55
CA THR A 356 -5.15 -15.15 -9.24
C THR A 356 -4.33 -15.70 -10.41
N GLU A 357 -4.96 -16.03 -11.54
CA GLU A 357 -4.26 -16.57 -12.72
C GLU A 357 -3.56 -15.44 -13.48
N GLY A 358 -2.28 -15.63 -13.78
CA GLY A 358 -1.47 -14.70 -14.57
C GLY A 358 -1.39 -13.29 -13.97
N ASN A 359 -2.00 -12.32 -14.66
CA ASN A 359 -2.01 -10.90 -14.26
C ASN A 359 -3.41 -10.41 -13.86
N ASN A 360 -4.40 -11.31 -13.79
CA ASN A 360 -5.80 -10.91 -13.61
C ASN A 360 -6.03 -10.06 -12.36
N LEU A 361 -5.33 -10.35 -11.25
CA LEU A 361 -5.46 -9.59 -10.01
C LEU A 361 -5.01 -8.14 -10.16
N ALA A 362 -3.81 -7.92 -10.71
CA ALA A 362 -3.30 -6.58 -11.00
C ALA A 362 -4.16 -5.86 -12.05
N CYS A 363 -4.56 -6.56 -13.11
CA CYS A 363 -5.43 -6.02 -14.15
C CYS A 363 -6.79 -5.56 -13.57
N PHE A 364 -7.42 -6.38 -12.72
CA PHE A 364 -8.68 -6.07 -12.05
C PHE A 364 -8.55 -4.81 -11.19
N ALA A 365 -7.58 -4.80 -10.27
CA ALA A 365 -7.42 -3.71 -9.31
C ALA A 365 -7.02 -2.39 -10.00
N MET A 366 -6.12 -2.43 -10.98
CA MET A 366 -5.71 -1.21 -11.71
C MET A 366 -6.81 -0.68 -12.63
N GLN A 367 -7.53 -1.55 -13.35
CA GLN A 367 -8.68 -1.10 -14.15
C GLN A 367 -9.81 -0.56 -13.27
N PHE A 368 -9.99 -1.13 -12.06
CA PHE A 368 -10.90 -0.58 -11.07
C PHE A 368 -10.54 0.86 -10.68
N ALA A 369 -9.26 1.12 -10.36
CA ALA A 369 -8.81 2.45 -9.99
C ALA A 369 -9.14 3.50 -11.06
N VAL A 370 -8.96 3.17 -12.35
CA VAL A 370 -9.27 4.08 -13.46
C VAL A 370 -10.77 4.27 -13.67
N GLN A 371 -11.58 3.23 -13.50
CA GLN A 371 -13.02 3.34 -13.74
C GLN A 371 -13.78 3.95 -12.56
N ALA A 372 -13.26 3.81 -11.33
CA ALA A 372 -13.79 4.48 -10.15
C ALA A 372 -13.29 5.93 -10.01
N SER A 373 -12.22 6.31 -10.73
CA SER A 373 -11.63 7.65 -10.58
C SER A 373 -12.54 8.82 -10.95
N PRO A 374 -13.51 8.75 -11.88
CA PRO A 374 -14.44 9.86 -12.13
C PRO A 374 -15.21 10.30 -10.87
N ASP A 375 -15.78 9.35 -10.12
CA ASP A 375 -16.52 9.65 -8.89
C ASP A 375 -15.58 10.19 -7.80
N ILE A 376 -14.39 9.60 -7.71
CA ILE A 376 -13.32 10.01 -6.80
C ILE A 376 -12.82 11.43 -7.09
N ILE A 377 -12.67 11.82 -8.36
CA ILE A 377 -12.18 13.14 -8.76
C ILE A 377 -13.28 14.19 -8.66
N GLN A 378 -14.53 13.87 -9.01
CA GLN A 378 -15.67 14.77 -8.80
C GLN A 378 -15.79 15.20 -7.32
N CYS A 379 -15.48 14.27 -6.42
CA CYS A 379 -15.39 14.49 -4.98
C CYS A 379 -14.31 15.51 -4.54
N SER A 380 -13.28 15.77 -5.34
CA SER A 380 -12.17 16.66 -5.00
C SER A 380 -12.39 18.14 -5.38
N ASN A 381 -13.49 18.47 -6.07
CA ASN A 381 -13.76 19.77 -6.70
C ASN A 381 -12.70 20.28 -7.71
N VAL A 382 -11.68 19.48 -8.05
CA VAL A 382 -10.64 19.79 -9.03
C VAL A 382 -11.21 19.65 -10.46
N PHE A 383 -12.07 20.59 -10.87
CA PHE A 383 -12.83 20.48 -12.12
C PHE A 383 -12.04 20.89 -13.38
N ASN A 384 -11.06 21.77 -13.26
CA ASN A 384 -10.24 22.18 -14.41
C ASN A 384 -9.11 21.18 -14.64
N GLY A 385 -9.32 20.28 -15.60
CA GLY A 385 -8.33 19.27 -15.96
C GLY A 385 -8.80 17.83 -15.76
N LEU A 386 -10.04 17.58 -15.31
CA LEU A 386 -10.60 16.22 -15.16
C LEU A 386 -10.33 15.38 -16.42
N THR A 387 -10.64 15.89 -17.61
CA THR A 387 -10.39 15.17 -18.87
C THR A 387 -8.90 14.89 -19.11
N ASN A 388 -8.02 15.82 -18.76
CA ASN A 388 -6.57 15.65 -18.93
C ASN A 388 -5.97 14.69 -17.90
N ALA A 389 -6.36 14.80 -16.63
CA ALA A 389 -5.96 13.90 -15.56
C ALA A 389 -6.47 12.48 -15.83
N MET A 390 -7.73 12.34 -16.24
CA MET A 390 -8.32 11.06 -16.65
C MET A 390 -7.64 10.48 -17.89
N SER A 391 -7.32 11.31 -18.89
CA SER A 391 -6.60 10.87 -20.09
C SER A 391 -5.20 10.37 -19.76
N LYS A 392 -4.45 11.11 -18.92
CA LYS A 392 -3.14 10.68 -18.43
C LYS A 392 -3.23 9.40 -17.60
N LEU A 393 -4.20 9.29 -16.69
CA LEU A 393 -4.41 8.10 -15.87
C LEU A 393 -4.75 6.87 -16.72
N THR A 394 -5.63 7.04 -17.70
CA THR A 394 -6.00 5.98 -18.66
C THR A 394 -4.79 5.58 -19.51
N SER A 395 -4.04 6.55 -20.04
CA SER A 395 -2.85 6.31 -20.86
C SER A 395 -1.74 5.63 -20.06
N GLN A 396 -1.45 6.12 -18.85
CA GLN A 396 -0.46 5.53 -17.96
C GLN A 396 -0.87 4.12 -17.55
N THR A 397 -2.14 3.88 -17.24
CA THR A 397 -2.64 2.54 -16.93
C THR A 397 -2.48 1.61 -18.13
N SER A 398 -2.82 2.09 -19.34
CA SER A 398 -2.62 1.32 -20.57
C SER A 398 -1.14 1.00 -20.80
N SER A 399 -0.24 1.94 -20.49
CA SER A 399 1.21 1.73 -20.56
C SER A 399 1.72 0.75 -19.51
N SER A 400 1.29 0.88 -18.26
CA SER A 400 1.67 0.02 -17.14
C SER A 400 1.10 -1.40 -17.27
N LEU A 401 -0.05 -1.54 -17.94
CA LEU A 401 -0.63 -2.83 -18.31
C LEU A 401 -0.18 -3.31 -19.69
N SER A 402 0.62 -2.54 -20.42
CA SER A 402 1.08 -2.95 -21.75
C SER A 402 1.93 -4.20 -21.65
N GLY A 403 1.67 -5.18 -22.52
CA GLY A 403 2.29 -6.50 -22.44
C GLY A 403 1.71 -7.43 -21.36
N LEU A 404 0.77 -6.97 -20.53
CA LEU A 404 -0.05 -7.84 -19.69
C LEU A 404 -1.32 -8.20 -20.47
N SER A 405 -1.60 -9.50 -20.60
CA SER A 405 -2.86 -9.99 -21.21
C SER A 405 -4.05 -9.74 -20.28
N CYS A 406 -4.50 -8.48 -20.16
CA CYS A 406 -5.59 -8.08 -19.27
C CYS A 406 -6.97 -8.17 -19.94
N PRO A 407 -7.90 -8.98 -19.39
CA PRO A 407 -9.33 -8.87 -19.74
C PRO A 407 -9.83 -7.43 -19.54
N GLN A 408 -10.53 -6.89 -20.53
CA GLN A 408 -10.98 -5.49 -20.50
C GLN A 408 -12.27 -5.36 -19.70
N LEU A 409 -12.19 -4.67 -18.57
CA LEU A 409 -13.32 -4.36 -17.71
C LEU A 409 -14.18 -3.28 -18.38
N GLN A 410 -15.46 -3.56 -18.62
CA GLN A 410 -16.36 -2.64 -19.33
C GLN A 410 -17.08 -1.67 -18.40
N LYS A 411 -17.44 -2.14 -17.20
CA LYS A 411 -18.12 -1.38 -16.17
C LYS A 411 -17.86 -2.01 -14.80
N ILE A 412 -18.12 -1.22 -13.77
CA ILE A 412 -18.12 -1.67 -12.37
C ILE A 412 -19.51 -1.45 -11.81
N ASP A 413 -20.07 -2.48 -11.19
CA ASP A 413 -21.30 -2.36 -10.44
C ASP A 413 -21.01 -1.84 -9.02
N GLN A 414 -20.92 -0.52 -8.85
CA GLN A 414 -20.67 0.09 -7.54
C GLN A 414 -21.85 -0.09 -6.57
N ASP A 415 -23.03 -0.53 -7.04
CA ASP A 415 -24.16 -0.82 -6.16
C ASP A 415 -23.85 -1.94 -5.17
N GLN A 416 -22.90 -2.81 -5.52
CA GLN A 416 -22.36 -3.84 -4.64
C GLN A 416 -21.74 -3.26 -3.35
N PHE A 417 -21.36 -1.97 -3.34
CA PHE A 417 -20.74 -1.33 -2.18
C PHE A 417 -21.70 -0.59 -1.24
N LYS A 418 -22.98 -0.48 -1.58
CA LYS A 418 -23.97 0.31 -0.83
C LYS A 418 -24.17 -0.11 0.64
N ASN A 419 -23.80 -1.35 0.97
CA ASN A 419 -23.95 -1.89 2.33
C ASN A 419 -22.71 -1.65 3.22
N PHE A 420 -21.64 -1.07 2.68
CA PHE A 420 -20.41 -0.82 3.44
C PHE A 420 -20.32 0.65 3.83
N PRO A 421 -20.55 1.02 5.10
CA PRO A 421 -20.45 2.40 5.53
C PRO A 421 -19.04 2.98 5.38
N GLY A 422 -17.98 2.15 5.40
CA GLY A 422 -16.64 2.57 5.02
C GLY A 422 -16.53 3.14 3.60
N TYR A 423 -17.39 2.68 2.69
CA TYR A 423 -17.50 3.24 1.35
C TYR A 423 -18.50 4.40 1.29
N THR A 424 -19.71 4.22 1.82
CA THR A 424 -20.83 5.16 1.58
C THR A 424 -20.81 6.40 2.45
N ASN A 425 -20.21 6.35 3.63
CA ASN A 425 -20.30 7.43 4.63
C ASN A 425 -19.04 8.30 4.66
N LEU A 426 -17.99 7.96 3.90
CA LEU A 426 -16.82 8.81 3.79
C LEU A 426 -17.21 10.09 3.03
N ASP A 427 -17.16 11.22 3.71
CA ASP A 427 -17.19 12.51 3.04
C ASP A 427 -15.86 12.71 2.30
N CYS A 428 -15.91 12.41 1.00
CA CYS A 428 -14.77 12.48 0.11
C CYS A 428 -14.19 13.90 -0.07
N LYS A 429 -14.91 14.97 0.31
CA LYS A 429 -14.42 16.36 0.28
C LYS A 429 -13.58 16.70 1.50
N THR A 430 -13.98 16.18 2.66
CA THR A 430 -13.30 16.47 3.94
C THR A 430 -12.36 15.35 4.37
N GLY A 431 -12.46 14.16 3.76
CA GLY A 431 -11.71 12.97 4.14
C GLY A 431 -12.12 12.46 5.52
N ARG A 432 -13.40 12.56 5.90
CA ARG A 432 -13.90 12.20 7.24
C ARG A 432 -15.17 11.35 7.16
N TYR A 433 -15.39 10.56 8.19
CA TYR A 433 -16.59 9.74 8.38
C TYR A 433 -17.64 10.41 9.26
#